data_AF-A0A7Y8M9H3-F1
#
_entry.id   AF-A0A7Y8M9H3-F1
#
_cell.length_a   1.000
_cell.length_b   1.000
_cell.length_c   1.000
_cell.angle_alpha   90.00
_cell.angle_beta   90.00
_cell.angle_gamma   90.00
#
_symmetry.space_group_name_H-M   'P 1'
#
loop_
_entity.id
_entity.type
_entity.pdbx_description
1 polymer ?
#
loop_
_entity_poly.entity_id
_entity_poly.type
_entity_poly.pdbx_seq_one_letter_code
_entity_poly.pdbx_strand_id
1 'polypeptide(L)'
;MHEAWSNIEAVARDLCERQLRAAGTGTSTLPTAVDRYWRCVAAEIEAGLIDEQGNRLRPHDADHDLEAYRDWRRRHPTYRAPG
;
A
#
# COMPACT_ATOMS: atom_id res chain seq x y z
N MET A 1 22.34 -1.07 3.39
CA MET A 1 20.89 -0.79 3.31
C MET A 1 20.21 -1.81 2.40
N HIS A 2 20.17 -3.09 2.78
CA HIS A 2 19.59 -4.16 1.93
C HIS A 2 18.46 -4.94 2.63
N GLU A 3 18.20 -4.72 3.92
CA GLU A 3 17.14 -5.41 4.67
C GLU A 3 15.79 -4.68 4.66
N ALA A 4 15.79 -3.36 4.45
CA ALA A 4 14.58 -2.52 4.41
C ALA A 4 13.60 -2.94 3.30
N TRP A 5 14.12 -3.46 2.17
CA TRP A 5 13.29 -3.96 1.06
C TRP A 5 12.83 -5.42 1.22
N SER A 6 13.27 -6.17 2.24
CA SER A 6 13.09 -7.62 2.26
C SER A 6 11.64 -8.11 2.42
N ASN A 7 10.67 -7.26 2.75
CA ASN A 7 9.26 -7.60 2.56
C ASN A 7 8.34 -6.37 2.49
N ILE A 8 8.39 -5.60 1.39
CA ILE A 8 7.47 -4.48 1.12
C ILE A 8 6.00 -4.91 1.29
N GLU A 9 5.66 -6.16 0.96
CA GLU A 9 4.31 -6.70 1.14
C GLU A 9 3.90 -6.76 2.62
N ALA A 10 4.78 -7.17 3.53
CA ALA A 10 4.48 -7.19 4.97
C ALA A 10 4.29 -5.77 5.53
N VAL A 11 5.19 -4.84 5.18
CA VAL A 11 5.09 -3.44 5.60
C VAL A 11 3.81 -2.80 5.07
N ALA A 12 3.55 -2.97 3.77
CA ALA A 12 2.36 -2.43 3.13
C ALA A 12 1.06 -2.99 3.71
N ARG A 13 1.04 -4.27 4.10
CA ARG A 13 -0.11 -4.88 4.78
C ARG A 13 -0.36 -4.29 6.17
N ASP A 14 0.68 -4.16 6.99
CA ASP A 14 0.54 -3.57 8.32
C ASP A 14 0.04 -2.12 8.25
N LEU A 15 0.64 -1.31 7.38
CA LEU A 15 0.22 0.07 7.15
C LEU A 15 -1.22 0.15 6.60
N CYS A 16 -1.57 -0.71 5.64
CA CYS A 16 -2.93 -0.79 5.11
C CYS A 16 -3.94 -1.13 6.21
N GLU A 17 -3.63 -2.10 7.07
CA GLU A 17 -4.47 -2.49 8.18
C GLU A 17 -4.67 -1.33 9.18
N ARG A 18 -3.59 -0.62 9.54
CA ARG A 18 -3.66 0.56 10.41
C ARG A 18 -4.53 1.66 9.82
N GLN A 19 -4.37 1.97 8.53
CA GLN A 19 -5.17 2.98 7.83
C GLN A 19 -6.64 2.59 7.75
N LEU A 20 -6.95 1.34 7.39
CA LEU A 20 -8.32 0.84 7.30
C LEU A 20 -9.02 0.83 8.67
N ARG A 21 -8.31 0.45 9.74
CA ARG A 21 -8.82 0.57 11.12
C ARG A 21 -9.11 2.02 11.49
N ALA A 22 -8.19 2.94 11.19
CA ALA A 22 -8.39 4.37 11.44
C ALA A 22 -9.57 4.95 10.65
N ALA A 23 -9.84 4.43 9.46
CA ALA A 23 -11.00 4.77 8.64
C ALA A 23 -12.33 4.12 9.12
N GLY A 24 -12.32 3.35 10.21
CA GLY A 24 -13.51 2.72 10.77
C GLY A 24 -13.94 1.43 10.06
N THR A 25 -13.04 0.78 9.30
CA THR A 25 -13.32 -0.53 8.71
C THR A 25 -13.59 -1.55 9.81
N GLY A 26 -14.73 -2.23 9.73
CA GLY A 26 -15.12 -3.23 10.72
C GLY A 26 -14.14 -4.40 10.81
N THR A 27 -13.94 -4.93 12.02
CA THR A 27 -12.97 -6.02 12.27
C THR A 27 -13.21 -7.26 11.41
N SER A 28 -14.46 -7.55 11.06
CA SER A 28 -14.83 -8.70 10.22
C SER A 28 -14.46 -8.54 8.74
N THR A 29 -14.44 -7.31 8.23
CA THR A 29 -14.10 -7.03 6.81
C THR A 29 -12.65 -6.61 6.62
N LEU A 30 -11.95 -6.28 7.71
CA LEU A 30 -10.58 -5.80 7.70
C LEU A 30 -9.59 -6.72 6.97
N PRO A 31 -9.58 -8.06 7.19
CA PRO A 31 -8.64 -8.93 6.47
C PRO A 31 -8.84 -8.89 4.95
N THR A 32 -10.10 -8.95 4.50
CA THR A 32 -10.44 -8.88 3.08
C THR A 32 -10.07 -7.52 2.48
N ALA A 33 -10.29 -6.44 3.23
CA ALA A 33 -9.91 -5.10 2.80
C ALA A 33 -8.39 -4.96 2.68
N VAL A 34 -7.62 -5.47 3.65
CA VAL A 34 -6.15 -5.48 3.59
C VAL A 34 -5.67 -6.25 2.37
N ASP A 35 -6.20 -7.45 2.13
CA ASP A 35 -5.84 -8.27 0.95
C ASP A 35 -6.12 -7.57 -0.39
N ARG A 36 -7.19 -6.76 -0.44
CA ARG A 36 -7.56 -5.98 -1.61
C ARG A 36 -6.69 -4.74 -1.80
N TYR A 37 -6.34 -4.02 -0.73
CA TYR A 37 -5.81 -2.65 -0.83
C TYR A 37 -4.33 -2.49 -0.50
N TRP A 38 -3.65 -3.49 0.08
CA TRP A 38 -2.25 -3.33 0.51
C TRP A 38 -1.30 -2.87 -0.61
N ARG A 39 -1.59 -3.18 -1.87
CA ARG A 39 -0.72 -2.79 -3.01
C ARG A 39 -0.74 -1.31 -3.31
N CYS A 40 -1.81 -0.61 -2.96
CA CYS A 40 -1.81 0.85 -3.07
C CYS A 40 -0.72 1.40 -2.14
N VAL A 41 -0.63 0.88 -0.92
CA VAL A 41 0.41 1.24 0.05
C VAL A 41 1.80 0.81 -0.44
N ALA A 42 1.94 -0.40 -0.99
CA ALA A 42 3.22 -0.84 -1.56
C ALA A 42 3.68 0.07 -2.71
N ALA A 43 2.76 0.48 -3.59
CA ALA A 43 3.05 1.39 -4.68
C ALA A 43 3.49 2.78 -4.16
N GLU A 44 2.84 3.31 -3.14
CA GLU A 44 3.22 4.58 -2.50
C GLU A 44 4.60 4.51 -1.84
N ILE A 45 4.95 3.39 -1.18
CA ILE A 45 6.29 3.17 -0.60
C ILE A 45 7.34 3.13 -1.70
N GLU A 46 7.13 2.31 -2.74
CA GLU A 46 8.09 2.15 -3.84
C GLU A 46 8.28 3.43 -4.65
N ALA A 47 7.24 4.26 -4.78
CA ALA A 47 7.31 5.57 -5.42
C ALA A 47 7.91 6.67 -4.50
N GLY A 48 8.20 6.37 -3.23
CA GLY A 48 8.72 7.33 -2.26
C GLY A 48 7.72 8.42 -1.88
N LEU A 49 6.42 8.11 -1.94
CA LEU A 49 5.34 9.00 -1.53
C LEU A 49 5.10 8.92 -0.02
N ILE A 50 5.30 7.73 0.57
CA ILE A 50 5.28 7.48 2.00
C ILE A 50 6.54 6.73 2.44
N ASP A 51 6.93 6.88 3.71
CA ASP A 51 7.93 6.04 4.34
C ASP A 51 7.35 4.72 4.87
N GLU A 52 8.21 3.87 5.44
CA GLU A 52 7.83 2.57 6.02
C GLU A 52 6.96 2.68 7.29
N GLN A 53 6.83 3.87 7.85
CA GLN A 53 5.96 4.16 8.99
C GLN A 53 4.58 4.69 8.53
N GLY A 54 4.41 4.92 7.22
CA GLY A 54 3.21 5.46 6.58
C GLY A 54 3.14 6.98 6.61
N ASN A 55 4.24 7.68 6.92
CA ASN A 55 4.26 9.13 6.89
C ASN A 55 4.45 9.61 5.45
N ARG A 56 3.66 10.61 5.06
CA ARG A 56 3.77 11.28 3.77
C ARG A 56 5.10 12.04 3.68
N LEU A 57 5.90 11.72 2.67
CA LEU A 57 7.16 12.40 2.36
C LEU A 57 6.96 13.65 1.49
N ARG A 58 5.76 13.80 0.93
CA ARG A 58 5.31 14.92 0.08
C ARG A 58 3.85 15.25 0.40
N PRO A 59 3.37 16.47 0.08
CA PRO A 59 1.94 16.79 0.16
C PRO A 59 1.10 15.74 -0.58
N HIS A 60 -0.07 15.42 -0.03
CA HIS A 60 -0.98 14.45 -0.67
C HIS A 60 -1.46 14.97 -2.03
N ASP A 61 -1.36 14.09 -3.02
CA ASP A 61 -1.78 14.33 -4.39
C ASP A 61 -2.30 13.02 -4.98
N ALA A 62 -3.59 12.98 -5.27
CA ALA A 62 -4.27 11.79 -5.76
C ALA A 62 -3.75 11.34 -7.14
N ASP A 63 -3.25 12.27 -7.97
CA ASP A 63 -2.73 11.93 -9.29
C ASP A 63 -1.40 11.17 -9.17
N HIS A 64 -0.54 11.58 -8.24
CA HIS A 64 0.72 10.87 -7.95
C HIS A 64 0.47 9.48 -7.35
N ASP A 65 -0.49 9.35 -6.42
CA ASP A 65 -0.86 8.06 -5.84
C ASP A 65 -1.39 7.09 -6.92
N LEU A 66 -2.21 7.60 -7.84
CA LEU A 66 -2.75 6.83 -8.96
C LEU A 66 -1.67 6.44 -9.97
N GLU A 67 -0.72 7.33 -10.26
CA GLU A 67 0.42 7.03 -11.14
C GLU A 67 1.31 5.94 -10.54
N ALA A 68 1.64 6.04 -9.25
CA ALA A 68 2.41 5.04 -8.53
C ALA A 68 1.74 3.67 -8.61
N TYR A 69 0.43 3.60 -8.37
CA TYR A 69 -0.32 2.34 -8.47
C TYR A 69 -0.33 1.76 -9.89
N ARG A 70 -0.47 2.61 -10.92
CA ARG A 70 -0.41 2.19 -12.33
C ARG A 70 0.98 1.63 -12.68
N ASP A 71 2.04 2.25 -12.20
CA ASP A 71 3.41 1.77 -12.39
C ASP A 71 3.65 0.43 -11.69
N TRP A 72 3.22 0.32 -10.43
CA TRP A 72 3.25 -0.92 -9.67
C TRP A 72 2.54 -2.05 -10.43
N ARG A 73 1.33 -1.81 -10.94
CA ARG A 73 0.60 -2.81 -11.74
C ARG A 73 1.34 -3.22 -13.02
N ARG A 74 2.07 -2.30 -13.67
CA ARG A 74 2.89 -2.63 -14.85
C ARG A 74 4.06 -3.56 -14.50
N ARG A 75 4.65 -3.39 -13.31
CA ARG A 75 5.74 -4.25 -12.79
C ARG A 75 5.27 -5.58 -12.22
N HIS A 76 3.99 -5.66 -11.81
CA HIS A 76 3.37 -6.86 -11.24
C HIS A 76 2.21 -7.39 -12.11
N PRO A 77 2.46 -7.78 -13.39
CA PRO A 77 1.40 -8.09 -14.36
C PRO A 77 0.63 -9.38 -14.03
N THR A 78 1.23 -10.30 -13.28
CA THR A 78 0.60 -11.57 -12.86
C THR A 78 -0.35 -11.38 -11.68
N TYR A 79 -0.35 -10.22 -11.05
CA TYR A 79 -1.21 -9.99 -9.91
C TYR A 79 -2.67 -9.73 -10.32
N ARG A 80 -3.58 -10.51 -9.74
CA ARG A 80 -5.02 -10.34 -9.85
C ARG A 80 -5.59 -10.00 -8.48
N ALA A 81 -6.26 -8.85 -8.38
CA ALA A 81 -7.00 -8.48 -7.18
C ALA A 81 -7.96 -9.62 -6.77
N PRO A 82 -7.98 -10.06 -5.51
CA PRO A 82 -9.04 -10.95 -5.04
C PRO A 82 -10.38 -10.25 -5.26
N GLY A 83 -11.31 -11.00 -5.86
CA GLY A 83 -12.67 -10.56 -6.18
C GLY A 83 -13.44 -10.14 -4.95
#